data_AF-A0A0A8ECT4-F1
#
_entry.id   AF-A0A0A8ECT4-F1
#
_cell.length_a   1.000
_cell.length_b   1.000
_cell.length_c   1.000
_cell.angle_alpha   90.00
_cell.angle_beta   90.00
_cell.angle_gamma   90.00
#
_symmetry.space_group_name_H-M   'P 1'
#
loop_
_entity.id
_entity.type
_entity.pdbx_description
1 polymer ?
#
loop_
_entity_poly.entity_id
_entity_poly.type
_entity_poly.pdbx_seq_one_letter_code
_entity_poly.pdbx_strand_id
1 'polypeptide(L)'
;MRRDPASFLIAYLSSLDEFRGVFIGPDLVGRKTGLPAIILDHAGGVRMVRDRMDRADFSINVYGPDRETAASLAYACREYLLEDFPGRSVSGVQVLDVSEVWAPRAFPDSTSREFRFLGNIAVFFIET
;
A
#
# COMPACT_ATOMS: atom_id res chain seq x y z
N MET A 1 15.50 7.48 7.26
CA MET A 1 14.25 6.88 7.75
C MET A 1 14.36 6.58 9.25
N ARG A 2 13.61 7.31 10.09
CA ARG A 2 13.48 7.04 11.54
C ARG A 2 12.08 6.55 11.93
N ARG A 3 11.11 6.66 11.02
CA ARG A 3 9.74 6.17 11.18
C ARG A 3 9.47 4.98 10.26
N ASP A 4 8.56 4.11 10.68
CA ASP A 4 8.04 3.05 9.83
C ASP A 4 7.16 3.66 8.73
N PRO A 5 7.54 3.54 7.44
CA PRO A 5 6.78 4.15 6.36
C PRO A 5 5.40 3.50 6.16
N ALA A 6 5.18 2.25 6.60
CA ALA A 6 3.88 1.60 6.48
C ALA A 6 2.79 2.39 7.24
N SER A 7 3.16 3.00 8.37
CA SER A 7 2.22 3.72 9.24
C SER A 7 1.46 4.84 8.53
N PHE A 8 2.11 5.59 7.65
CA PHE A 8 1.48 6.72 6.98
C PHE A 8 0.69 6.30 5.74
N LEU A 9 1.10 5.22 5.04
CA LEU A 9 0.30 4.63 3.97
C LEU A 9 -1.01 4.04 4.54
N ILE A 10 -0.91 3.29 5.64
CA ILE A 10 -2.08 2.72 6.32
C ILE A 10 -3.02 3.84 6.78
N ALA A 11 -2.47 4.90 7.40
CA ALA A 11 -3.27 6.04 7.85
C ALA A 11 -4.00 6.72 6.68
N TYR A 12 -3.31 6.92 5.55
CA TYR A 12 -3.92 7.49 4.35
C TYR A 12 -5.02 6.59 3.78
N LEU A 13 -4.73 5.32 3.48
CA LEU A 13 -5.72 4.43 2.88
C LEU A 13 -6.92 4.19 3.80
N SER A 14 -6.69 4.08 5.11
CA SER A 14 -7.77 3.93 6.10
C SER A 14 -8.67 5.16 6.21
N SER A 15 -8.22 6.32 5.74
CA SER A 15 -9.02 7.56 5.73
C SER A 15 -9.96 7.67 4.53
N LEU A 16 -9.81 6.81 3.52
CA LEU A 16 -10.57 6.87 2.28
C LEU A 16 -11.87 6.06 2.42
N ASP A 17 -12.99 6.68 2.05
CA ASP A 17 -14.31 6.03 2.10
C ASP A 17 -14.40 4.81 1.16
N GLU A 18 -13.65 4.80 0.06
CA GLU A 18 -13.54 3.67 -0.88
C GLU A 18 -13.10 2.37 -0.17
N PHE A 19 -12.25 2.48 0.84
CA PHE A 19 -11.72 1.32 1.57
C PHE A 19 -12.43 1.06 2.89
N ARG A 20 -13.63 1.63 3.09
CA ARG A 20 -14.42 1.40 4.29
C ARG A 20 -14.78 -0.08 4.42
N GLY A 21 -14.41 -0.67 5.56
CA GLY A 21 -14.64 -2.10 5.84
C GLY A 21 -13.59 -3.04 5.25
N VAL A 22 -12.58 -2.51 4.55
CA VAL A 22 -11.39 -3.26 4.12
C VAL A 22 -10.38 -3.29 5.28
N PHE A 23 -9.81 -4.46 5.56
CA PHE A 23 -8.70 -4.54 6.52
C PHE A 23 -7.44 -3.95 5.88
N ILE A 24 -6.78 -2.97 6.53
CA ILE A 24 -5.55 -2.36 6.02
C ILE A 24 -4.48 -2.47 7.09
N GLY A 25 -3.35 -3.09 6.75
CA GLY A 25 -2.28 -3.35 7.71
C GLY A 25 -0.94 -3.64 7.08
N PRO A 26 0.14 -3.71 7.88
CA PRO A 26 1.48 -4.04 7.38
C PRO A 26 1.66 -5.55 7.16
N ASP A 27 0.84 -6.37 7.82
CA ASP A 27 0.90 -7.82 7.79
C ASP A 27 -0.50 -8.45 7.90
N LEU A 28 -0.55 -9.78 7.97
CA LEU A 28 -1.80 -10.54 8.07
C LEU A 28 -2.35 -10.67 9.51
N VAL A 29 -1.67 -10.12 10.52
CA VAL A 29 -2.08 -10.28 11.92
C VAL A 29 -3.38 -9.52 12.18
N GLY A 30 -4.36 -10.23 12.75
CA GLY A 30 -5.70 -9.67 13.03
C GLY A 30 -6.64 -9.64 11.82
N ARG A 31 -6.15 -9.97 10.62
CA ARG A 31 -6.98 -10.15 9.43
C ARG A 31 -7.86 -11.39 9.57
N LYS A 32 -9.09 -11.33 9.03
CA LYS A 32 -9.96 -12.50 8.84
C LYS A 32 -9.92 -12.97 7.39
N THR A 33 -9.62 -14.25 7.18
CA THR A 33 -9.69 -14.92 5.87
C THR A 33 -11.09 -14.81 5.28
N GLY A 34 -11.19 -14.64 3.97
CA GLY A 34 -12.43 -14.46 3.21
C GLY A 34 -12.92 -13.02 3.15
N LEU A 35 -12.35 -12.10 3.94
CA LEU A 35 -12.69 -10.68 3.89
C LEU A 35 -11.68 -9.88 3.07
N PRO A 36 -12.13 -8.76 2.45
CA PRO A 36 -11.26 -7.81 1.78
C PRO A 36 -10.12 -7.32 2.67
N ALA A 37 -8.90 -7.28 2.12
CA ALA A 37 -7.75 -6.76 2.83
C ALA A 37 -6.71 -6.15 1.88
N ILE A 38 -6.02 -5.12 2.34
CA ILE A 38 -4.85 -4.52 1.70
C ILE A 38 -3.69 -4.64 2.70
N ILE A 39 -2.67 -5.42 2.33
CA ILE A 39 -1.48 -5.62 3.14
C ILE A 39 -0.31 -4.89 2.48
N LEU A 40 0.27 -3.96 3.22
CA LEU A 40 1.37 -3.10 2.79
C LEU A 40 2.69 -3.64 3.36
N ASP A 41 3.30 -4.56 2.62
CA ASP A 41 4.57 -5.19 3.02
C ASP A 41 5.75 -4.29 2.64
N HIS A 42 6.51 -3.83 3.64
CA HIS A 42 7.65 -2.96 3.43
C HIS A 42 8.83 -3.75 2.84
N ALA A 43 9.11 -3.50 1.57
CA ALA A 43 10.15 -4.17 0.78
C ALA A 43 11.52 -3.48 0.86
N GLY A 44 11.74 -2.66 1.90
CA GLY A 44 12.97 -1.90 2.11
C GLY A 44 12.91 -0.49 1.51
N GLY A 45 14.08 0.10 1.29
CA GLY A 45 14.17 1.48 0.83
C GLY A 45 15.58 2.05 0.96
N VAL A 46 15.74 3.31 0.59
CA VAL A 46 17.04 4.00 0.62
C VAL A 46 16.89 5.48 0.97
N ARG A 47 17.86 6.02 1.71
CA ARG A 47 18.00 7.46 1.90
C ARG A 47 18.66 8.09 0.66
N MET A 48 17.95 8.99 0.00
CA MET A 48 18.47 9.77 -1.12
C MET A 48 19.16 11.03 -0.60
N VAL A 49 20.48 10.91 -0.36
CA VAL A 49 21.27 11.92 0.37
C VAL A 49 21.28 13.30 -0.31
N ARG A 50 21.44 13.33 -1.64
CA ARG A 50 21.53 14.60 -2.40
C ARG A 50 20.19 15.36 -2.39
N ASP A 51 19.11 14.62 -2.56
CA ASP A 51 17.74 15.16 -2.60
C ASP A 51 17.13 15.34 -1.21
N ARG A 52 17.85 14.93 -0.16
CA ARG A 52 17.42 15.00 1.25
C ARG A 52 16.07 14.32 1.53
N MET A 53 15.72 13.29 0.76
CA MET A 53 14.48 12.52 0.91
C MET A 53 14.75 11.04 1.18
N ASP A 54 13.74 10.33 1.65
CA ASP A 54 13.74 8.87 1.77
C ASP A 54 12.86 8.27 0.66
N ARG A 55 13.26 7.09 0.17
CA ARG A 55 12.45 6.20 -0.66
C ARG A 55 12.11 4.95 0.15
N ALA A 56 10.84 4.57 0.20
CA ALA A 56 10.37 3.29 0.73
C ALA A 56 9.69 2.49 -0.39
N ASP A 57 10.08 1.24 -0.55
CA ASP A 57 9.51 0.32 -1.51
C ASP A 57 8.49 -0.59 -0.81
N PHE A 58 7.33 -0.83 -1.44
CA PHE A 58 6.26 -1.65 -0.86
C PHE A 58 5.75 -2.68 -1.86
N SER A 59 5.42 -3.86 -1.33
CA SER A 59 4.58 -4.83 -2.01
C SER A 59 3.15 -4.73 -1.45
N ILE A 60 2.20 -4.43 -2.32
CA ILE A 60 0.78 -4.27 -1.98
C ILE A 60 0.07 -5.57 -2.31
N ASN A 61 -0.28 -6.33 -1.27
CA ASN A 61 -1.05 -7.57 -1.41
C ASN A 61 -2.52 -7.25 -1.13
N VAL A 62 -3.37 -7.39 -2.15
CA VAL A 62 -4.81 -7.12 -2.03
C VAL A 62 -5.59 -8.43 -2.14
N TYR A 63 -6.42 -8.69 -1.14
CA TYR A 63 -7.26 -9.88 -1.03
C TYR A 63 -8.72 -9.51 -1.19
N GLY A 64 -9.52 -10.43 -1.73
CA GLY A 64 -10.97 -10.28 -1.83
C GLY A 64 -11.70 -11.63 -1.77
N PRO A 65 -13.02 -11.62 -1.52
CA PRO A 65 -13.84 -12.84 -1.48
C PRO A 65 -13.92 -13.54 -2.83
N ASP A 66 -13.78 -12.78 -3.91
CA ASP A 66 -13.72 -13.26 -5.29
C ASP A 66 -12.66 -12.50 -6.08
N ARG A 67 -12.38 -12.97 -7.30
CA ARG A 67 -11.35 -12.38 -8.17
C ARG A 67 -11.67 -10.95 -8.57
N GLU A 68 -12.94 -10.64 -8.82
CA GLU A 68 -13.38 -9.33 -9.29
C GLU A 68 -13.20 -8.27 -8.20
N THR A 69 -13.65 -8.58 -6.99
CA THR A 69 -13.48 -7.74 -5.81
C THR A 69 -12.00 -7.51 -5.50
N ALA A 70 -11.18 -8.56 -5.53
CA ALA A 70 -9.74 -8.43 -5.29
C ALA A 70 -9.06 -7.56 -6.36
N ALA A 71 -9.45 -7.71 -7.63
CA ALA A 71 -8.92 -6.90 -8.73
C ALA A 71 -9.34 -5.43 -8.60
N SER A 72 -10.62 -5.18 -8.40
CA SER A 72 -11.19 -3.82 -8.27
C SER A 72 -10.51 -3.06 -7.15
N LEU A 73 -10.42 -3.66 -5.96
CA LEU A 73 -9.72 -3.06 -4.82
C LEU A 73 -8.24 -2.80 -5.10
N ALA A 74 -7.56 -3.69 -5.84
CA ALA A 74 -6.15 -3.51 -6.16
C ALA A 74 -5.92 -2.33 -7.12
N TYR A 75 -6.79 -2.18 -8.12
CA TYR A 75 -6.71 -1.05 -9.05
C TYR A 75 -7.14 0.26 -8.40
N ALA A 76 -8.15 0.26 -7.53
CA ALA A 76 -8.52 1.44 -6.74
C ALA A 76 -7.38 1.86 -5.81
N CYS A 77 -6.78 0.92 -5.08
CA CYS A 77 -5.62 1.19 -4.21
C CYS A 77 -4.45 1.79 -5.00
N ARG A 78 -4.15 1.23 -6.17
CA ARG A 78 -3.16 1.76 -7.11
C ARG A 78 -3.49 3.20 -7.52
N GLU A 79 -4.72 3.48 -7.95
CA GLU A 79 -5.13 4.80 -8.41
C GLU A 79 -4.97 5.85 -7.31
N TYR A 80 -5.49 5.60 -6.10
CA TYR A 80 -5.33 6.53 -4.99
C TYR A 80 -3.85 6.78 -4.64
N LEU A 81 -3.02 5.73 -4.63
CA LEU A 81 -1.61 5.87 -4.31
C LEU A 81 -0.81 6.62 -5.38
N LEU A 82 -1.18 6.51 -6.66
CA LEU A 82 -0.45 7.19 -7.74
C LEU A 82 -0.97 8.60 -8.02
N GLU A 83 -2.28 8.82 -7.93
CA GLU A 83 -2.90 10.05 -8.41
C GLU A 83 -3.25 11.03 -7.29
N ASP A 84 -3.64 10.54 -6.10
CA ASP A 84 -4.13 11.39 -5.00
C ASP A 84 -3.16 11.50 -3.82
N PHE A 85 -2.32 10.48 -3.60
CA PHE A 85 -1.38 10.46 -2.48
C PHE A 85 -0.17 11.41 -2.62
N PRO A 86 0.44 11.59 -3.81
CA PRO A 86 1.53 12.54 -3.99
C PRO A 86 1.17 13.97 -3.54
N GLY A 87 2.10 14.65 -2.89
CA GLY A 87 1.92 16.01 -2.36
C GLY A 87 1.19 16.09 -1.02
N ARG A 88 0.63 14.99 -0.51
CA ARG A 88 -0.08 14.99 0.78
C ARG A 88 0.87 14.98 1.97
N SER A 89 0.42 15.62 3.05
CA SER A 89 1.04 15.51 4.38
C SER A 89 0.21 14.58 5.24
N VAL A 90 0.79 13.46 5.68
CA VAL A 90 0.11 12.43 6.48
C VAL A 90 1.06 11.97 7.57
N SER A 91 0.57 11.86 8.82
CA SER A 91 1.34 11.31 9.95
C SER A 91 2.74 11.92 10.14
N GLY A 92 2.88 13.23 9.88
CA GLY A 92 4.15 13.96 10.00
C GLY A 92 5.21 13.57 8.97
N VAL A 93 4.78 13.12 7.79
CA VAL A 93 5.62 13.10 6.59
C VAL A 93 4.93 13.89 5.48
N GLN A 94 5.73 14.45 4.58
CA GLN A 94 5.25 14.95 3.29
C GLN A 94 5.62 13.94 2.21
N VAL A 95 4.60 13.43 1.52
CA VAL A 95 4.76 12.54 0.37
C VAL A 95 5.11 13.41 -0.83
N LEU A 96 6.26 13.17 -1.43
CA LEU A 96 6.75 13.93 -2.58
C LEU A 96 6.23 13.33 -3.87
N ASP A 97 6.30 12.00 -3.98
CA ASP A 97 5.89 11.28 -5.18
C ASP A 97 5.65 9.79 -4.85
N VAL A 98 4.90 9.12 -5.72
CA VAL A 98 4.70 7.67 -5.67
C VAL A 98 4.87 7.13 -7.08
N SER A 99 5.82 6.22 -7.25
CA SER A 99 6.07 5.58 -8.53
C SER A 99 5.64 4.12 -8.51
N GLU A 100 5.00 3.68 -9.58
CA GLU A 100 4.73 2.26 -9.80
C GLU A 100 6.02 1.55 -10.20
N VAL A 101 6.36 0.48 -9.48
CA VAL A 101 7.43 -0.44 -9.90
C VAL A 101 6.85 -1.51 -10.82
N TRP A 102 5.67 -2.02 -10.48
CA TRP A 102 4.85 -2.87 -11.36
C TRP A 102 3.39 -2.92 -10.90
N ALA A 103 2.50 -2.96 -11.90
CA ALA A 103 1.06 -2.93 -11.69
C ALA A 103 0.49 -4.19 -11.02
N PRO A 104 -0.68 -4.07 -10.36
CA PRO A 104 -1.38 -5.20 -9.79
C PRO A 104 -1.58 -6.34 -10.80
N ARG A 105 -1.18 -7.54 -10.41
CA ARG A 105 -1.39 -8.78 -11.18
C ARG A 105 -1.96 -9.88 -10.30
N ALA A 106 -2.74 -10.76 -10.90
CA ALA A 106 -3.26 -11.93 -10.21
C ALA A 106 -2.09 -12.78 -9.67
N PHE A 107 -2.10 -13.03 -8.38
CA PHE A 107 -1.08 -13.79 -7.68
C PHE A 107 -1.74 -14.56 -6.52
N PRO A 108 -2.55 -15.60 -6.80
CA PRO A 108 -3.33 -16.30 -5.79
C PRO A 108 -2.47 -16.76 -4.61
N ASP A 109 -3.02 -16.71 -3.40
CA ASP A 109 -2.33 -17.20 -2.21
C ASP A 109 -2.50 -18.72 -2.13
N SER A 110 -1.40 -19.47 -2.23
CA SER A 110 -1.42 -20.93 -2.18
C SER A 110 -1.77 -21.49 -0.80
N THR A 111 -1.58 -20.71 0.26
CA THR A 111 -1.80 -21.13 1.65
C THR A 111 -3.25 -20.88 2.04
N SER A 112 -3.74 -19.65 1.86
CA SER A 112 -5.12 -19.31 2.21
C SER A 112 -6.13 -19.69 1.12
N ARG A 113 -5.65 -19.97 -0.11
CA ARG A 113 -6.44 -20.22 -1.33
C ARG A 113 -7.32 -19.05 -1.75
N GLU A 114 -6.97 -17.85 -1.31
CA GLU A 114 -7.73 -16.64 -1.61
C GLU A 114 -7.30 -16.01 -2.93
N PHE A 115 -8.24 -15.29 -3.55
CA PHE A 115 -7.91 -14.41 -4.64
C PHE A 115 -7.07 -13.26 -4.10
N ARG A 116 -5.87 -13.13 -4.65
CA ARG A 116 -4.92 -12.08 -4.32
C ARG A 116 -4.40 -11.42 -5.58
N PHE A 117 -4.30 -10.10 -5.53
CA PHE A 117 -3.54 -9.29 -6.46
C PHE A 117 -2.32 -8.74 -5.75
N LEU A 118 -1.20 -8.72 -6.45
CA LEU A 118 0.06 -8.19 -5.94
C LEU A 118 0.52 -7.09 -6.88
N GLY A 119 0.97 -5.97 -6.35
CA GLY A 119 1.62 -4.87 -7.08
C GLY A 119 2.72 -4.25 -6.22
N ASN A 120 3.63 -3.48 -6.82
CA ASN A 120 4.65 -2.78 -6.05
C ASN A 120 4.75 -1.31 -6.42
N ILE A 121 5.04 -0.51 -5.41
CA ILE A 121 5.26 0.93 -5.53
C ILE A 121 6.53 1.34 -4.79
N ALA A 122 7.08 2.49 -5.16
CA ALA A 122 8.08 3.20 -4.39
C ALA A 122 7.53 4.57 -4.01
N VAL A 123 7.57 4.88 -2.72
CA VAL A 123 7.09 6.14 -2.14
C VAL A 123 8.28 6.99 -1.77
N PHE A 124 8.28 8.24 -2.24
CA PHE A 124 9.30 9.24 -1.93
C PHE A 124 8.72 10.23 -0.94
N PHE A 125 9.43 10.48 0.16
CA PHE A 125 8.92 11.33 1.24
C PHE A 125 10.02 12.03 2.04
N ILE A 126 9.62 13.05 2.78
CA ILE A 126 10.44 13.70 3.81
C ILE A 126 9.71 13.68 5.15
N GLU A 127 10.45 13.52 6.24
CA GLU A 127 9.93 13.69 7.60
C GLU A 127 9.75 15.18 7.90
N THR A 128 8.61 15.57 8.47
CA THR A 128 8.26 16.94 8.85
C THR A 128 8.22 17.12 10.36
#